data_AF-L0G1F2-F1
#
_entry.id   AF-L0G1F2-F1
#
_cell.length_a   1.000
_cell.length_b   1.000
_cell.length_c   1.000
_cell.angle_alpha   90.00
_cell.angle_beta   90.00
_cell.angle_gamma   90.00
#
_symmetry.space_group_name_H-M   'P 1'
#
loop_
_entity.id
_entity.type
_entity.pdbx_description
1 polymer ?
#
loop_
_entity_poly.entity_id
_entity_poly.type
_entity_poly.pdbx_seq_one_letter_code
_entity_poly.pdbx_strand_id
1 'polypeptide(L)'
;MHYYCFLLSKPCFNHSIHAMLTVEHHFTCPHCLAPISMILDLSVSPQKYIEDCEVCCQPINIYFESEGDNITYFSSNPVEQ
;
A
#
# COMPACT_ATOMS: atom_id res chain seq x y z
N MET A 1 -30.16 0.12 13.47
CA MET A 1 -29.92 0.70 12.13
C MET A 1 -28.59 1.44 12.19
N HIS A 2 -27.49 0.69 12.08
CA HIS A 2 -26.12 1.18 12.26
C HIS A 2 -25.56 1.68 10.94
N TYR A 3 -25.21 2.96 10.89
CA TYR A 3 -24.37 3.51 9.85
C TYR A 3 -22.93 3.14 10.18
N TYR A 4 -22.34 2.24 9.40
CA TYR A 4 -20.95 1.82 9.51
C TYR A 4 -20.03 2.97 9.05
N CYS A 5 -19.27 3.53 9.99
CA CYS A 5 -18.13 4.40 9.70
C CYS A 5 -16.90 3.48 9.54
N PHE A 6 -16.59 3.09 8.31
CA PHE A 6 -15.57 2.08 7.97
C PHE A 6 -14.15 2.65 7.98
N LEU A 7 -13.79 3.42 9.01
CA LEU A 7 -12.43 3.96 9.14
C LEU A 7 -11.86 3.99 10.56
N LEU A 8 -12.52 3.49 11.60
CA LEU A 8 -11.88 3.37 12.93
C LEU A 8 -12.46 2.21 13.76
N SER A 9 -11.91 1.01 13.61
CA SER A 9 -12.11 -0.14 14.51
C SER A 9 -10.77 -0.72 15.00
N LYS A 10 -9.92 0.15 15.55
CA LYS A 10 -8.83 -0.23 16.46
C LYS A 10 -8.97 0.63 17.73
N PRO A 11 -8.75 0.08 18.93
CA PRO A 11 -8.83 0.86 20.17
C PRO A 11 -7.93 2.09 20.05
N CYS A 12 -8.41 3.24 20.52
CA CYS A 12 -7.58 4.44 20.71
C CYS A 12 -6.56 4.13 21.82
N PHE A 13 -5.53 3.35 21.48
CA PHE A 13 -4.42 3.04 22.36
C PHE A 13 -3.37 4.13 22.14
N ASN A 14 -3.20 4.92 23.19
CA ASN A 14 -2.17 5.93 23.40
C ASN A 14 -0.88 5.64 22.58
N HIS A 15 -0.58 6.45 21.56
CA HIS A 15 0.78 6.52 21.03
C HIS A 15 1.08 7.91 20.46
N SER A 16 1.68 8.73 21.32
CA SER A 16 2.50 9.86 20.90
C SER A 16 3.58 9.38 19.92
N ILE A 17 3.73 10.08 18.78
CA ILE A 17 4.80 9.92 17.78
C ILE A 17 4.77 8.60 16.99
N HIS A 18 3.90 8.49 15.98
CA HIS A 18 4.25 7.73 14.78
C HIS A 18 4.57 8.78 13.72
N ALA A 19 5.86 8.91 13.37
CA ALA A 19 6.25 9.67 12.19
C ALA A 19 5.44 9.13 11.01
N MET A 20 4.78 10.02 10.28
CA MET A 20 4.02 9.69 9.08
C MET A 20 5.03 9.32 7.98
N LEU A 21 5.53 8.08 8.02
CA LEU A 21 6.51 7.52 7.09
C LEU A 21 5.83 7.04 5.82
N THR A 22 5.00 7.87 5.21
CA THR A 22 4.32 7.55 3.95
C THR A 22 5.05 8.19 2.78
N VAL A 23 5.29 7.43 1.71
CA VAL A 23 5.95 7.94 0.50
C VAL A 23 5.11 7.65 -0.73
N GLU A 24 5.13 8.56 -1.70
CA GLU A 24 4.58 8.31 -3.03
C GLU A 24 5.56 7.47 -3.84
N HIS A 25 5.10 6.35 -4.38
CA HIS A 25 5.90 5.44 -5.19
C HIS A 25 5.28 5.27 -6.58
N HIS A 26 6.10 5.51 -7.62
CA HIS A 26 5.70 5.37 -9.01
C HIS A 26 6.21 4.05 -9.60
N PHE A 27 5.33 3.33 -10.28
CA PHE A 27 5.66 2.08 -10.95
C PHE A 27 4.77 1.88 -12.18
N THR A 28 5.07 0.85 -12.97
CA THR A 28 4.28 0.52 -14.16
C THR A 28 3.40 -0.68 -13.85
N CYS A 29 2.10 -0.59 -14.16
CA CYS A 29 1.17 -1.69 -13.96
C CYS A 29 1.62 -2.91 -14.79
N PRO A 30 1.75 -4.11 -14.19
CA PRO A 30 2.20 -5.31 -14.91
C PRO A 30 1.13 -5.86 -15.88
N HIS A 31 -0.12 -5.40 -15.80
CA HIS A 31 -1.22 -5.82 -16.67
C HIS A 31 -1.36 -4.94 -17.91
N CYS A 32 -1.57 -3.63 -17.72
CA CYS A 32 -1.87 -2.70 -18.81
C CYS A 32 -0.70 -1.82 -19.24
N LEU A 33 0.45 -1.93 -18.56
CA LEU A 33 1.67 -1.14 -18.80
C LEU A 33 1.49 0.37 -18.63
N ALA A 34 0.41 0.82 -18.00
CA ALA A 34 0.22 2.22 -17.68
C ALA A 34 1.13 2.63 -16.50
N PRO A 35 1.69 3.86 -16.51
CA PRO A 35 2.36 4.42 -15.34
C PRO A 35 1.32 4.73 -14.27
N ILE A 36 1.57 4.29 -13.04
CA ILE A 36 0.69 4.49 -11.88
C ILE A 36 1.50 4.97 -10.67
N SER A 37 0.80 5.58 -9.72
CA SER A 37 1.37 6.09 -8.46
C SER A 37 0.56 5.61 -7.27
N MET A 38 1.21 5.22 -6.18
CA MET A 38 0.52 4.87 -4.93
C MET A 38 1.28 5.36 -3.71
N ILE A 39 0.57 5.49 -2.59
CA ILE A 39 1.15 5.85 -1.30
C ILE A 39 1.53 4.56 -0.56
N LEU A 40 2.81 4.41 -0.22
CA LEU A 40 3.32 3.32 0.61
C LEU A 40 3.54 3.82 2.04
N ASP A 41 2.97 3.11 3.01
CA ASP A 41 3.26 3.32 4.42
C ASP A 41 4.52 2.54 4.79
N LEU A 42 5.63 3.20 5.12
CA LEU A 42 6.88 2.57 5.53
C LEU A 42 6.98 2.38 7.05
N SER A 43 5.94 2.73 7.81
CA SER A 43 5.93 2.55 9.27
C SER A 43 5.89 1.08 9.70
N VAL A 44 5.52 0.18 8.79
CA VAL A 44 5.56 -1.27 8.97
C VAL A 44 6.27 -1.90 7.77
N SER A 45 7.20 -2.81 8.03
CA SER A 45 7.99 -3.50 7.01
C SER A 45 8.32 -4.93 7.48
N PRO A 46 8.29 -5.94 6.61
CA PRO A 46 7.87 -5.90 5.20
C PRO A 46 6.33 -5.84 5.06
N GLN A 47 5.84 -5.43 3.90
CA GLN A 47 4.41 -5.43 3.59
C GLN A 47 4.09 -6.17 2.30
N LYS A 48 2.94 -6.84 2.32
CA LYS A 48 2.38 -7.57 1.18
C LYS A 48 0.87 -7.40 1.15
N TYR A 49 0.32 -6.86 0.07
CA TYR A 49 -1.12 -6.70 -0.09
C TYR A 49 -1.49 -6.65 -1.57
N ILE A 50 -2.79 -6.73 -1.85
CA ILE A 50 -3.33 -6.67 -3.21
C ILE A 50 -4.03 -5.32 -3.36
N GLU A 51 -3.69 -4.60 -4.41
CA GLU A 51 -4.37 -3.38 -4.85
C GLU A 51 -4.81 -3.51 -6.30
N ASP A 52 -5.92 -2.89 -6.65
CA ASP A 52 -6.39 -2.84 -8.02
C ASP A 52 -5.69 -1.72 -8.79
N CYS A 53 -5.33 -1.98 -10.05
CA CYS A 53 -4.81 -0.94 -10.92
C CYS A 53 -5.86 0.15 -11.16
N GLU A 54 -5.53 1.43 -10.93
CA GLU A 54 -6.44 2.56 -11.17
C GLU A 54 -6.84 2.75 -12.64
N VAL A 55 -6.08 2.15 -13.57
CA VAL A 55 -6.31 2.28 -15.02
C VAL A 55 -7.10 1.11 -15.58
N CYS A 56 -6.74 -0.14 -15.24
CA CYS A 56 -7.38 -1.35 -15.80
C CYS A 56 -8.19 -2.17 -14.79
N CYS A 57 -8.26 -1.74 -13.53
CA CYS A 57 -9.00 -2.41 -12.45
C CYS A 57 -8.64 -3.88 -12.25
N GLN A 58 -7.42 -4.29 -12.64
CA GLN A 58 -6.93 -5.65 -12.40
C GLN A 58 -6.07 -5.70 -11.13
N PRO A 59 -6.18 -6.79 -10.35
CA PRO A 59 -5.49 -6.92 -9.07
C PRO A 59 -3.98 -7.10 -9.26
N ILE A 60 -3.20 -6.33 -8.51
CA ILE A 60 -1.74 -6.35 -8.46
C ILE A 60 -1.31 -6.75 -7.06
N ASN A 61 -0.45 -7.76 -6.96
CA ASN A 61 0.23 -8.14 -5.73
C ASN A 61 1.40 -7.18 -5.51
N ILE A 62 1.27 -6.32 -4.51
CA ILE A 62 2.30 -5.38 -4.08
C ILE A 62 3.08 -6.01 -2.93
N TYR A 63 4.40 -6.06 -3.07
CA TYR A 63 5.31 -6.42 -1.99
C TYR A 63 6.46 -5.43 -1.93
N PHE A 64 6.77 -4.94 -0.74
CA PHE A 64 7.92 -4.08 -0.53
C PHE A 64 8.54 -4.27 0.86
N GLU A 65 9.82 -3.92 0.92
CA GLU A 65 10.61 -3.84 2.14
C GLU A 65 11.14 -2.41 2.27
N SER A 66 11.17 -1.92 3.50
CA SER A 66 11.75 -0.63 3.84
C SER A 66 12.59 -0.69 5.11
N GLU A 67 13.56 0.21 5.18
CA GLU A 67 14.38 0.49 6.35
C GLU A 67 14.27 2.00 6.65
N GLY A 68 13.47 2.34 7.67
CA GLY A 68 13.14 3.74 7.97
C GLY A 68 12.28 4.38 6.88
N ASP A 69 12.81 5.41 6.23
CA ASP A 69 12.19 6.18 5.15
C ASP A 69 12.62 5.75 3.75
N ASN A 70 13.41 4.67 3.64
CA ASN A 70 13.95 4.18 2.37
C ASN A 70 13.36 2.83 1.99
N ILE A 71 12.87 2.71 0.76
CA ILE A 71 12.42 1.45 0.17
C ILE A 71 13.66 0.68 -0.32
N THR A 72 13.91 -0.49 0.24
CA THR A 72 15.05 -1.35 -0.11
C THR A 72 14.69 -2.38 -1.18
N TYR A 73 13.42 -2.78 -1.25
CA TYR A 73 12.90 -3.71 -2.25
C TYR A 73 11.46 -3.36 -2.61
N PHE A 74 11.12 -3.49 -3.90
CA PHE A 74 9.77 -3.30 -4.40
C PHE A 74 9.45 -4.29 -5.53
N SER A 75 8.25 -4.84 -5.53
CA SER A 75 7.73 -5.68 -6.61
C SER A 75 6.21 -5.50 -6.79
N SER A 76 5.78 -5.53 -8.05
CA SER A 76 4.37 -5.46 -8.45
C SER A 76 4.08 -6.58 -9.45
N ASN A 77 3.48 -7.67 -8.97
CA ASN A 77 3.21 -8.85 -9.80
C ASN A 77 1.71 -8.98 -10.08
N PRO A 78 1.30 -9.49 -11.25
CA PRO A 78 -0.08 -9.91 -11.48
C PRO A 78 -0.54 -10.91 -10.42
N VAL A 79 -1.78 -10.80 -9.95
CA VAL A 79 -2.40 -11.88 -9.18
C VAL A 79 -2.94 -12.91 -10.18
N GLU A 80 -2.35 -14.11 -10.19
CA GLU A 80 -2.91 -15.24 -10.90
C GLU A 80 -4.13 -15.75 -10.10
N GLN A 81 -5.32 -15.71 -10.72
CA GLN A 81 -6.57 -16.24 -10.16
C GLN A 81 -6.85 -17.64 -10.69
#